data_AF-A0A5N7MUN3-F1
#
_entry.id   AF-A0A5N7MUN3-F1
#
_cell.length_a   1.000
_cell.length_b   1.000
_cell.length_c   1.000
_cell.angle_alpha   90.00
_cell.angle_beta   90.00
_cell.angle_gamma   90.00
#
_symmetry.space_group_name_H-M   'P 1'
#
loop_
_entity.id
_entity.type
_entity.pdbx_description
1 polymer ?
#
loop_
_entity_poly.entity_id
_entity_poly.type
_entity_poly.pdbx_seq_one_letter_code
_entity_poly.pdbx_strand_id
1 'polypeptide(L)'
;MPHFDAVHKMTVHDGHRLQDALDDLADRSLTPKRLLADSHYGSADNMALAQERAIDLTAPARTAKGCSSGRLTLEEFSLDEDGLVVRCPNGIAPVSPSAAQAKLQARFDLATCRQCPDRNRCPVRADSHDGQIARFQYTPARAENQKRRLYESSDGFREIHRWRAGIEATMSRLKYQMNLANLRIRACRPCAIR
;
A
#
# COMPACT_ATOMS: atom_id res chain seq x y z
N MET A 1 -33.66 -10.11 13.95
CA MET A 1 -32.67 -9.58 14.92
C MET A 1 -32.14 -8.27 14.36
N PRO A 2 -31.91 -7.22 15.15
CA PRO A 2 -31.33 -5.99 14.63
C PRO A 2 -29.89 -6.31 14.18
N HIS A 3 -29.68 -6.33 12.87
CA HIS A 3 -28.34 -6.43 12.29
C HIS A 3 -27.68 -5.07 12.46
N PHE A 4 -26.77 -4.99 13.43
CA PHE A 4 -25.84 -3.88 13.54
C PHE A 4 -24.74 -4.14 12.49
N ASP A 5 -24.48 -3.17 11.61
CA ASP A 5 -23.22 -3.16 10.86
C ASP A 5 -22.07 -3.31 11.87
N ALA A 6 -21.01 -4.04 11.52
CA ALA A 6 -19.86 -4.31 12.39
C ALA A 6 -19.11 -3.01 12.77
N VAL A 7 -19.65 -2.25 13.72
CA VAL A 7 -19.08 -1.01 14.23
C VAL A 7 -18.26 -1.35 15.47
N HIS A 8 -16.95 -1.43 15.28
CA HIS A 8 -16.00 -1.69 16.36
C HIS A 8 -15.59 -0.40 17.09
N LYS A 9 -14.95 -0.57 18.26
CA LYS A 9 -14.40 0.57 19.03
C LYS A 9 -13.36 1.30 18.19
N MET A 10 -13.44 2.64 18.18
CA MET A 10 -12.53 3.58 17.50
C MET A 10 -11.04 3.43 17.86
N THR A 11 -10.72 2.68 18.92
CA THR A 11 -9.34 2.47 19.42
C THR A 11 -8.59 1.33 18.74
N VAL A 12 -9.18 0.63 17.77
CA VAL A 12 -8.53 -0.49 17.07
C VAL A 12 -8.27 -0.12 15.62
N HIS A 13 -7.08 -0.45 15.10
CA HIS A 13 -6.74 -0.21 13.70
C HIS A 13 -7.68 -0.96 12.74
N ASP A 14 -8.29 -0.21 11.81
CA ASP A 14 -9.30 -0.70 10.87
C ASP A 14 -8.78 -1.78 9.91
N GLY A 15 -7.47 -1.80 9.62
CA GLY A 15 -6.87 -2.73 8.66
C GLY A 15 -7.09 -4.21 9.00
N HIS A 16 -7.21 -4.56 10.30
CA HIS A 16 -7.46 -5.94 10.75
C HIS A 16 -8.95 -6.33 10.75
N ARG A 17 -9.85 -5.41 10.37
CA ARG A 17 -11.31 -5.60 10.45
C ARG A 17 -11.94 -6.03 9.14
N LEU A 18 -11.14 -6.24 8.08
CA LEU A 18 -11.65 -6.72 6.82
C LEU A 18 -12.37 -8.06 7.00
N GLN A 19 -11.80 -8.97 7.80
CA GLN A 19 -12.41 -10.27 8.06
C GLN A 19 -13.79 -10.15 8.68
N ASP A 20 -13.92 -9.39 9.78
CA ASP A 20 -15.19 -9.17 10.47
C ASP A 20 -16.26 -8.59 9.52
N ALA A 21 -15.86 -7.64 8.66
CA ALA A 21 -16.76 -7.05 7.67
C ALA A 21 -17.17 -8.04 6.57
N LEU A 22 -16.26 -8.90 6.11
CA LEU A 22 -16.56 -9.93 5.11
C LEU A 22 -17.48 -11.02 5.68
N ASP A 23 -17.30 -11.39 6.94
CA ASP A 23 -18.17 -12.36 7.62
C ASP A 23 -19.59 -11.80 7.80
N ASP A 24 -19.76 -10.53 8.20
CA ASP A 24 -21.09 -9.88 8.27
C ASP A 24 -21.78 -9.83 6.89
N LEU A 25 -21.02 -9.50 5.83
CA LEU A 25 -21.56 -9.49 4.47
C LEU A 25 -21.98 -10.88 4.01
N ALA A 26 -21.25 -11.93 4.38
CA ALA A 26 -21.59 -13.31 4.08
C ALA A 26 -22.87 -13.74 4.81
N ASP A 27 -22.97 -13.44 6.11
CA ASP A 27 -24.16 -13.73 6.92
C ASP A 27 -25.42 -13.07 6.35
N ARG A 28 -25.27 -11.87 5.77
CA ARG A 28 -26.34 -11.12 5.13
C ARG A 28 -26.60 -11.50 3.67
N SER A 29 -25.84 -12.43 3.11
CA SER A 29 -25.88 -12.80 1.68
C SER A 29 -25.64 -11.61 0.75
N LEU A 30 -24.78 -10.67 1.16
CA LEU A 30 -24.41 -9.44 0.45
C LEU A 30 -22.95 -9.45 -0.02
N THR A 31 -22.30 -10.63 -0.08
CA THR A 31 -20.91 -10.74 -0.49
C THR A 31 -20.71 -10.23 -1.93
N PRO A 32 -19.92 -9.16 -2.12
CA PRO A 32 -19.72 -8.59 -3.44
C PRO A 32 -18.69 -9.41 -4.23
N LYS A 33 -18.83 -9.42 -5.56
CA LYS A 33 -17.80 -9.99 -6.46
C LYS A 33 -16.50 -9.18 -6.43
N ARG A 34 -16.60 -7.86 -6.21
CA ARG A 34 -15.48 -6.92 -6.14
C ARG A 34 -15.68 -5.95 -4.99
N LEU A 35 -14.64 -5.75 -4.17
CA LEU A 35 -14.63 -4.83 -3.05
C LEU A 35 -13.60 -3.72 -3.29
N LEU A 36 -14.05 -2.47 -3.27
CA LEU A 36 -13.17 -1.31 -3.38
C LEU A 36 -12.85 -0.76 -1.99
N ALA A 37 -11.59 -0.81 -1.59
CA ALA A 37 -11.19 -0.45 -0.24
C ALA A 37 -10.09 0.62 -0.21
N ASP A 38 -9.95 1.27 0.95
CA ASP A 38 -8.87 2.22 1.20
C ASP A 38 -7.50 1.54 1.25
N SER A 39 -6.44 2.34 1.10
CA SER A 39 -5.06 1.84 1.14
C SER A 39 -4.68 1.13 2.44
N HIS A 40 -5.41 1.40 3.53
CA HIS A 40 -5.21 0.73 4.82
C HIS A 40 -5.68 -0.72 4.83
N TYR A 41 -6.61 -1.08 3.94
CA TYR A 41 -7.09 -2.45 3.78
C TYR A 41 -6.28 -3.25 2.76
N GLY A 42 -5.38 -2.61 2.00
CA GLY A 42 -4.58 -3.26 0.96
C GLY A 42 -3.34 -4.02 1.46
N SER A 43 -3.33 -4.52 2.69
CA SER A 43 -2.23 -5.37 3.18
C SER A 43 -2.18 -6.72 2.45
N ALA A 44 -1.01 -7.37 2.43
CA ALA A 44 -0.87 -8.68 1.80
C ALA A 44 -1.83 -9.72 2.38
N ASP A 45 -1.96 -9.75 3.71
CA ASP A 45 -2.86 -10.65 4.44
C ASP A 45 -4.33 -10.44 4.02
N ASN A 46 -4.76 -9.19 3.88
CA ASN A 46 -6.12 -8.87 3.46
C ASN A 46 -6.40 -9.24 1.99
N MET A 47 -5.41 -9.08 1.12
CA MET A 47 -5.52 -9.50 -0.28
C MET A 47 -5.65 -11.03 -0.38
N ALA A 48 -4.85 -11.77 0.40
CA ALA A 48 -4.94 -13.23 0.48
C ALA A 48 -6.31 -13.68 1.02
N LEU A 49 -6.76 -13.08 2.12
CA LEU A 49 -8.07 -13.36 2.72
C LEU A 49 -9.22 -13.12 1.72
N ALA A 50 -9.20 -12.01 0.98
CA ALA A 50 -10.22 -11.72 -0.02
C ALA A 50 -10.20 -12.75 -1.16
N GLN A 51 -9.01 -13.17 -1.60
CA GLN A 51 -8.84 -14.18 -2.63
C GLN A 51 -9.39 -15.55 -2.18
N GLU A 52 -9.14 -15.96 -0.93
CA GLU A 52 -9.72 -17.18 -0.35
C GLU A 52 -11.26 -17.18 -0.36
N ARG A 53 -11.86 -15.98 -0.24
CA ARG A 53 -13.31 -15.79 -0.29
C ARG A 53 -13.83 -15.52 -1.72
N ALA A 54 -12.99 -15.65 -2.74
CA ALA A 54 -13.29 -15.34 -4.14
C ALA A 54 -13.79 -13.90 -4.38
N ILE A 55 -13.29 -12.95 -3.59
CA ILE A 55 -13.60 -11.53 -3.69
C ILE A 55 -12.43 -10.80 -4.34
N ASP A 56 -12.69 -10.05 -5.40
CA ASP A 56 -11.71 -9.16 -6.02
C ASP A 56 -11.53 -7.90 -5.15
N LEU A 57 -10.56 -7.92 -4.24
CA LEU A 57 -10.21 -6.76 -3.41
C LEU A 57 -9.30 -5.80 -4.18
N THR A 58 -9.84 -4.63 -4.53
CA THR A 58 -9.10 -3.54 -5.15
C THR A 58 -8.82 -2.47 -4.09
N ALA A 59 -7.56 -2.39 -3.64
CA ALA A 59 -7.11 -1.40 -2.67
C ALA A 59 -5.77 -0.78 -3.09
N PRO A 60 -5.60 0.56 -3.05
CA PRO A 60 -4.35 1.21 -3.38
C PRO A 60 -3.20 0.78 -2.45
N ALA A 61 -2.00 0.63 -3.00
CA ALA A 61 -0.80 0.32 -2.25
C ALA A 61 -0.34 1.56 -1.47
N ARG A 62 -0.17 1.43 -0.14
CA ARG A 62 0.34 2.49 0.75
C ARG A 62 1.51 3.23 0.13
N THR A 63 1.57 4.57 0.07
CA THR A 63 2.60 5.38 -0.63
C THR A 63 4.05 4.90 -0.52
N ALA A 64 4.82 5.10 -1.60
CA ALA A 64 6.22 4.69 -1.69
C ALA A 64 7.08 5.32 -0.58
N LYS A 65 7.84 4.49 0.14
CA LYS A 65 8.72 4.98 1.20
C LYS A 65 9.85 5.82 0.60
N GLY A 66 9.84 7.13 0.88
CA GLY A 66 10.78 8.12 0.36
C GLY A 66 10.15 9.14 -0.59
N CYS A 67 8.92 8.90 -1.06
CA CYS A 67 8.22 9.80 -1.98
C CYS A 67 7.98 11.19 -1.36
N SER A 68 7.56 11.25 -0.09
CA SER A 68 7.35 12.50 0.63
C SER A 68 8.63 13.27 0.96
N SER A 69 9.81 12.65 0.86
CA SER A 69 11.10 13.28 1.15
C SER A 69 11.91 13.64 -0.10
N GLY A 70 11.31 13.53 -1.29
CA GLY A 70 11.96 13.85 -2.57
C GLY A 70 13.13 12.92 -2.93
N ARG A 71 13.26 11.80 -2.20
CA ARG A 71 14.28 10.77 -2.44
C ARG A 71 13.83 9.88 -3.59
N LEU A 72 14.79 9.32 -4.32
CA LEU A 72 14.50 8.32 -5.33
C LEU A 72 13.87 7.10 -4.65
N THR A 73 12.78 6.59 -5.22
CA THR A 73 12.06 5.44 -4.67
C THR A 73 12.28 4.19 -5.52
N LEU A 74 11.72 3.04 -5.11
CA LEU A 74 11.95 1.76 -5.83
C LEU A 74 11.23 1.74 -7.18
N GLU A 75 10.21 2.58 -7.31
CA GLU A 75 9.37 2.79 -8.49
C GLU A 75 10.17 3.38 -9.67
N GLU A 76 11.29 4.05 -9.40
CA GLU A 76 12.20 4.58 -10.42
C GLU A 76 13.28 3.57 -10.87
N PHE A 77 13.30 2.38 -10.27
CA PHE A 77 14.20 1.28 -10.65
C PHE A 77 13.42 0.26 -11.49
N SER A 78 14.10 -0.33 -12.48
CA SER A 78 13.56 -1.46 -13.23
C SER A 78 13.82 -2.74 -12.46
N LEU A 79 12.77 -3.52 -12.20
CA LEU A 79 12.83 -4.80 -11.50
C LEU A 79 12.50 -5.95 -12.47
N ASP A 80 13.03 -7.13 -12.21
CA ASP A 80 12.65 -8.37 -12.91
C ASP A 80 11.38 -9.01 -12.32
N GLU A 81 11.04 -10.20 -12.82
CA GLU A 81 9.88 -10.97 -12.37
C GLU A 81 9.99 -11.38 -10.90
N ASP A 82 11.20 -11.63 -10.40
CA ASP A 82 11.47 -11.96 -8.99
C ASP A 82 11.55 -10.72 -8.08
N GLY A 83 11.44 -9.53 -8.67
CA GLY A 83 11.50 -8.25 -7.95
C GLY A 83 12.93 -7.77 -7.67
N LEU A 84 13.95 -8.37 -8.29
CA LEU A 84 15.32 -7.92 -8.23
C LEU A 84 15.54 -6.74 -9.18
N VAL A 85 16.26 -5.73 -8.71
CA VAL A 85 16.62 -4.56 -9.51
C VAL A 85 17.55 -5.00 -10.65
N VAL A 86 17.16 -4.71 -11.88
CA VAL A 86 17.94 -4.92 -13.11
C VAL A 86 18.67 -3.64 -13.51
N ARG A 87 18.03 -2.47 -13.35
CA ARG A 87 18.60 -1.17 -13.71
C ARG A 87 18.20 -0.08 -12.72
N CYS A 88 19.12 0.84 -12.48
CA CYS A 88 18.84 2.10 -11.80
C CYS A 88 18.23 3.14 -12.76
N PRO A 89 17.65 4.26 -12.27
CA PRO A 89 17.10 5.30 -13.15
C PRO A 89 18.12 5.92 -14.10
N ASN A 90 19.42 5.84 -13.77
CA ASN A 90 20.52 6.29 -14.63
C ASN A 90 21.05 5.17 -15.57
N GLY A 91 20.34 4.05 -15.70
CA GLY A 91 20.63 2.98 -16.66
C GLY A 91 21.71 1.97 -16.24
N ILE A 92 22.35 2.16 -15.07
CA ILE A 92 23.42 1.29 -14.56
C ILE A 92 22.82 -0.01 -14.00
N ALA A 93 23.39 -1.14 -14.42
CA ALA A 93 23.04 -2.47 -13.89
C ALA A 93 23.83 -2.77 -12.59
N PRO A 94 23.25 -3.52 -11.65
CA PRO A 94 24.00 -3.97 -10.47
C PRO A 94 25.08 -4.98 -10.85
N VAL A 95 26.19 -4.94 -10.13
CA VAL A 95 27.29 -5.91 -10.19
C VAL A 95 26.82 -7.28 -9.71
N SER A 96 25.99 -7.30 -8.67
CA SER A 96 25.44 -8.53 -8.10
C SER A 96 24.07 -8.25 -7.47
N PRO A 97 22.99 -8.77 -8.06
CA PRO A 97 21.73 -8.95 -7.34
C PRO A 97 21.80 -10.18 -6.44
N SER A 98 21.10 -10.16 -5.32
CA SER A 98 20.98 -11.28 -4.39
C SER A 98 19.56 -11.32 -3.82
N ALA A 99 18.96 -12.51 -3.89
CA ALA A 99 17.66 -12.79 -3.30
C ALA A 99 17.83 -13.70 -2.08
N ALA A 100 17.20 -13.32 -0.97
CA ALA A 100 16.98 -14.14 0.20
C ALA A 100 15.50 -14.04 0.61
N GLN A 101 14.98 -15.04 1.31
CA GLN A 101 13.56 -15.15 1.64
C GLN A 101 12.99 -13.89 2.34
N ALA A 102 13.77 -13.27 3.22
CA ALA A 102 13.35 -12.06 3.93
C ALA A 102 13.83 -10.75 3.27
N LYS A 103 14.71 -10.80 2.27
CA LYS A 103 15.48 -9.64 1.82
C LYS A 103 16.00 -9.78 0.41
N LEU A 104 15.78 -8.74 -0.38
CA LEU A 104 16.38 -8.54 -1.69
C LEU A 104 17.48 -7.48 -1.61
N GLN A 105 18.55 -7.69 -2.36
CA GLN A 105 19.70 -6.79 -2.39
C GLN A 105 20.21 -6.60 -3.81
N ALA A 106 20.54 -5.36 -4.15
CA ALA A 106 21.30 -5.01 -5.35
C ALA A 106 22.62 -4.35 -4.94
N ARG A 107 23.75 -4.86 -5.46
CA ARG A 107 25.09 -4.30 -5.27
C ARG A 107 25.53 -3.58 -6.53
N PHE A 108 26.02 -2.35 -6.39
CA PHE A 108 26.54 -1.51 -7.45
C PHE A 108 27.99 -1.16 -7.17
N ASP A 109 28.75 -0.83 -8.21
CA ASP A 109 30.08 -0.25 -8.06
C ASP A 109 30.00 1.15 -7.41
N LEU A 110 30.72 1.34 -6.31
CA LEU A 110 30.70 2.59 -5.57
C LEU A 110 31.38 3.73 -6.35
N ALA A 111 32.39 3.44 -7.17
CA ALA A 111 33.06 4.47 -7.97
C ALA A 111 32.09 5.10 -8.97
N THR A 112 31.30 4.26 -9.65
CA THR A 112 30.23 4.70 -10.54
C THR A 112 29.13 5.45 -9.78
N CYS A 113 28.65 4.93 -8.64
CA CYS A 113 27.63 5.61 -7.84
C CYS A 113 28.08 6.96 -7.27
N ARG A 114 29.38 7.19 -7.05
CA ARG A 114 29.92 8.46 -6.55
C ARG A 114 29.84 9.59 -7.59
N GLN A 115 29.88 9.25 -8.88
CA GLN A 115 29.79 10.20 -9.99
C GLN A 115 28.34 10.51 -10.40
N CYS A 116 27.37 9.81 -9.81
CA CYS A 116 25.96 9.95 -10.14
C CYS A 116 25.40 11.32 -9.69
N PRO A 117 24.68 12.07 -10.56
CA PRO A 117 24.10 13.36 -10.22
C PRO A 117 23.05 13.27 -9.10
N ASP A 118 22.30 12.17 -9.04
CA ASP A 118 21.23 11.95 -8.06
C ASP A 118 21.71 11.34 -6.73
N ARG A 119 23.02 11.32 -6.47
CA ARG A 119 23.60 10.67 -5.28
C ARG A 119 22.93 11.09 -3.96
N ASN A 120 22.55 12.36 -3.82
CA ASN A 120 21.91 12.88 -2.61
C ASN A 120 20.50 12.30 -2.38
N ARG A 121 19.77 12.05 -3.48
CA ARG A 121 18.40 11.53 -3.49
C ARG A 121 18.38 10.00 -3.54
N CYS A 122 19.46 9.37 -3.98
CA CYS A 122 19.59 7.94 -4.19
C CYS A 122 19.44 7.12 -2.88
N PRO A 123 18.66 6.02 -2.87
CA PRO A 123 18.50 5.15 -1.72
C PRO A 123 19.67 4.18 -1.52
N VAL A 124 20.56 4.03 -2.51
CA VAL A 124 21.75 3.18 -2.42
C VAL A 124 22.76 3.79 -1.43
N ARG A 125 23.33 2.96 -0.55
CA ARG A 125 24.32 3.37 0.46
C ARG A 125 25.63 2.64 0.23
N ALA A 126 26.77 3.29 0.51
CA ALA A 126 28.06 2.61 0.53
C ALA A 126 28.03 1.47 1.55
N ASP A 127 28.63 0.33 1.22
CA ASP A 127 28.79 -0.75 2.18
C ASP A 127 29.85 -0.35 3.23
N SER A 128 29.57 -0.65 4.49
CA SER A 128 30.46 -0.29 5.60
C SER A 128 31.69 -1.20 5.69
N HIS A 129 31.58 -2.41 5.14
CA HIS A 129 32.65 -3.42 5.17
C HIS A 129 33.45 -3.48 3.87
N ASP A 130 32.84 -3.14 2.74
CA ASP A 130 33.45 -3.20 1.43
C ASP A 130 33.46 -1.81 0.80
N GLY A 131 34.63 -1.17 0.85
CA GLY A 131 34.82 0.21 0.42
C GLY A 131 34.67 0.44 -1.08
N GLN A 132 34.41 -0.61 -1.87
CA GLN A 132 34.21 -0.54 -3.31
C GLN A 132 32.76 -0.76 -3.73
N ILE A 133 31.88 -1.18 -2.82
CA ILE A 133 30.50 -1.57 -3.17
C ILE A 133 29.48 -0.63 -2.54
N ALA A 134 28.44 -0.31 -3.31
CA ALA A 134 27.23 0.35 -2.83
C ALA A 134 26.07 -0.65 -2.83
N ARG A 135 25.31 -0.72 -1.73
CA ARG A 135 24.20 -1.65 -1.52
C ARG A 135 22.86 -0.94 -1.47
N PHE A 136 21.88 -1.55 -2.11
CA PHE A 136 20.47 -1.22 -1.97
C PHE A 136 19.72 -2.44 -1.44
N GLN A 137 19.02 -2.29 -0.33
CA GLN A 137 18.35 -3.38 0.36
C GLN A 137 16.86 -3.07 0.55
N TYR A 138 16.01 -4.04 0.22
CA TYR A 138 14.56 -3.94 0.33
C TYR A 138 13.95 -5.32 0.57
N THR A 139 12.67 -5.35 0.92
CA THR A 139 11.93 -6.60 1.17
C THR A 139 11.18 -7.05 -0.09
N PRO A 140 10.91 -8.36 -0.25
CA PRO A 140 10.06 -8.86 -1.34
C PRO A 140 8.69 -8.16 -1.40
N ALA A 141 8.04 -7.99 -0.24
CA ALA A 141 6.80 -7.24 -0.12
C ALA A 141 6.91 -5.78 -0.64
N ARG A 142 8.10 -5.15 -0.57
CA ARG A 142 8.31 -3.82 -1.16
C ARG A 142 8.34 -3.87 -2.69
N ALA A 143 8.92 -4.91 -3.27
CA ALA A 143 8.92 -5.12 -4.72
C ALA A 143 7.51 -5.42 -5.25
N GLU A 144 6.73 -6.26 -4.56
CA GLU A 144 5.33 -6.52 -4.90
C GLU A 144 4.47 -5.24 -4.84
N ASN A 145 4.64 -4.43 -3.80
CA ASN A 145 3.95 -3.15 -3.70
C ASN A 145 4.34 -2.18 -4.83
N GLN A 146 5.58 -2.22 -5.31
CA GLN A 146 6.01 -1.41 -6.45
C GLN A 146 5.29 -1.85 -7.73
N LYS A 147 5.18 -3.15 -8.01
CA LYS A 147 4.36 -3.69 -9.12
C LYS A 147 2.90 -3.24 -9.00
N ARG A 148 2.32 -3.32 -7.80
CA ARG A 148 0.94 -2.87 -7.54
C ARG A 148 0.75 -1.38 -7.84
N ARG A 149 1.66 -0.50 -7.42
CA ARG A 149 1.57 0.93 -7.74
C ARG A 149 1.64 1.22 -9.23
N LEU A 150 2.50 0.50 -9.95
CA LEU A 150 2.61 0.66 -11.40
C LEU A 150 1.28 0.27 -12.06
N TYR A 151 0.65 -0.81 -11.60
CA TYR A 151 -0.70 -1.16 -12.00
C TYR A 151 -1.74 -0.10 -11.60
N GLU A 152 -1.63 0.49 -10.41
CA GLU A 152 -2.55 1.56 -9.95
C GLU A 152 -2.45 2.84 -10.77
N SER A 153 -1.28 3.13 -11.33
CA SER A 153 -1.11 4.24 -12.27
C SER A 153 -1.78 4.00 -13.64
N SER A 154 -2.20 2.77 -13.94
CA SER A 154 -2.92 2.45 -15.17
C SER A 154 -4.32 3.07 -15.18
N ASP A 155 -4.79 3.42 -16.38
CA ASP A 155 -6.12 4.02 -16.55
C ASP A 155 -7.24 3.08 -16.12
N GLY A 156 -7.07 1.77 -16.31
CA GLY A 156 -8.06 0.76 -15.90
C GLY A 156 -8.27 0.71 -14.38
N PHE A 157 -7.19 0.83 -13.59
CA PHE A 157 -7.32 0.91 -12.14
C PHE A 157 -8.00 2.22 -11.72
N ARG A 158 -7.63 3.34 -12.34
CA ARG A 158 -8.20 4.65 -12.04
C ARG A 158 -9.70 4.70 -12.33
N GLU A 159 -10.15 4.08 -13.42
CA GLU A 159 -11.57 4.01 -13.76
C GLU A 159 -12.38 3.24 -12.72
N ILE A 160 -11.87 2.10 -12.26
CA ILE A 160 -12.53 1.28 -11.23
C ILE A 160 -12.54 2.02 -9.88
N HIS A 161 -11.40 2.59 -9.49
CA HIS A 161 -11.23 3.23 -8.18
C HIS A 161 -11.92 4.61 -8.09
N ARG A 162 -12.28 5.26 -9.21
CA ARG A 162 -12.88 6.60 -9.20
C ARG A 162 -14.16 6.70 -8.35
N TRP A 163 -14.92 5.62 -8.23
CA TRP A 163 -16.16 5.59 -7.47
C TRP A 163 -15.93 5.83 -5.97
N ARG A 164 -14.77 5.45 -5.44
CA ARG A 164 -14.38 5.73 -4.06
C ARG A 164 -14.23 7.22 -3.77
N ALA A 165 -13.73 7.99 -4.73
CA ALA A 165 -13.57 9.43 -4.56
C ALA A 165 -14.91 10.12 -4.24
N GLY A 166 -16.03 9.61 -4.79
CA GLY A 166 -17.37 10.11 -4.47
C GLY A 166 -17.79 9.86 -3.01
N ILE A 167 -17.49 8.66 -2.49
CA ILE A 167 -17.77 8.30 -1.09
C ILE A 167 -16.91 9.16 -0.15
N GLU A 168 -15.62 9.31 -0.44
CA GLU A 168 -14.70 10.13 0.35
C GLU A 168 -15.08 11.61 0.36
N ALA A 169 -15.47 12.15 -0.79
CA ALA A 169 -15.97 13.53 -0.89
C ALA A 169 -17.24 13.73 -0.04
N THR A 170 -18.14 12.75 -0.06
CA THR A 170 -19.37 12.77 0.76
C THR A 170 -19.02 12.76 2.25
N MET A 171 -18.12 11.88 2.69
CA MET A 171 -17.67 11.81 4.09
C MET A 171 -16.93 13.07 4.52
N SER A 172 -16.10 13.65 3.65
CA SER A 172 -15.42 14.93 3.90
C SER A 172 -16.43 16.07 4.08
N ARG A 173 -17.45 16.13 3.22
CA ARG A 173 -18.54 17.10 3.35
C ARG A 173 -19.28 16.96 4.68
N LEU A 174 -19.65 15.73 5.06
CA LEU A 174 -20.28 15.46 6.36
C LEU A 174 -19.39 15.94 7.51
N LYS A 175 -18.11 15.56 7.48
CA LYS A 175 -17.16 15.85 8.55
C LYS A 175 -16.92 17.35 8.74
N TYR A 176 -16.63 18.07 7.66
CA TYR A 176 -16.13 19.45 7.71
C TYR A 176 -17.20 20.51 7.41
N GLN A 177 -18.05 20.30 6.40
CA GLN A 177 -19.07 21.30 6.05
C GLN A 177 -20.30 21.19 6.95
N MET A 178 -20.70 19.96 7.29
CA MET A 178 -21.82 19.71 8.22
C MET A 178 -21.38 19.57 9.68
N ASN A 179 -20.08 19.77 9.94
CA ASN A 179 -19.49 19.86 11.28
C ASN A 179 -19.67 18.60 12.15
N LEU A 180 -19.85 17.42 11.52
CA LEU A 180 -19.97 16.15 12.26
C LEU A 180 -18.70 15.84 13.08
N ALA A 181 -17.53 16.37 12.68
CA ALA A 181 -16.29 16.24 13.45
C ALA A 181 -16.37 16.83 14.87
N ASN A 182 -17.25 17.81 15.07
CA ASN A 182 -17.36 18.57 16.32
C ASN A 182 -18.63 18.21 17.11
N LEU A 183 -19.32 17.13 16.73
CA LEU A 183 -20.46 16.62 17.47
C LEU A 183 -20.03 16.18 18.88
N ARG A 184 -20.56 16.86 19.90
CA ARG A 184 -20.35 16.52 21.31
C ARG A 184 -21.29 15.38 21.74
N ILE A 185 -21.15 14.21 21.11
CA ILE A 185 -21.88 13.02 21.56
C ILE A 185 -21.06 12.36 22.67
N ARG A 186 -21.54 12.43 23.91
CA ARG A 186 -21.01 11.66 25.03
C ARG A 186 -21.86 10.39 25.16
N ALA A 187 -21.27 9.25 24.82
CA ALA A 187 -21.88 7.92 24.76
C ALA A 187 -22.93 7.72 23.65
N CYS A 188 -22.73 6.69 22.82
CA CYS A 188 -23.78 6.15 21.97
C CYS A 188 -24.83 5.49 22.85
N ARG A 189 -25.99 6.13 23.05
CA ARG A 189 -27.19 5.35 23.41
C ARG A 189 -27.66 4.64 22.14
N PRO A 190 -27.89 3.31 22.17
CA PRO A 190 -28.50 2.64 21.03
C PRO A 190 -29.86 3.28 20.77
N CYS A 191 -30.01 3.88 19.59
CA CYS A 191 -31.30 4.37 19.12
C CYS A 191 -32.12 3.13 18.74
N ALA A 192 -33.04 2.73 19.61
CA ALA A 192 -34.08 1.78 19.23
C ALA A 192 -35.03 2.51 18.28
N ILE A 193 -34.84 2.31 16.97
CA ILE A 193 -35.82 2.72 15.96
C ILE A 193 -37.00 1.76 16.13
N ARG A 194 -38.17 2.33 16.45
CA ARG A 194 -39.43 1.62 16.69
C ARG A 194 -40.11 1.27 15.37
#